data_AF-E9GWT7-F1
#
_entry.id   AF-E9GWT7-F1
#
_cell.length_a   1.000
_cell.length_b   1.000
_cell.length_c   1.000
_cell.angle_alpha   90.00
_cell.angle_beta   90.00
_cell.angle_gamma   90.00
#
_symmetry.space_group_name_H-M   'P 1'
#
loop_
_entity.id
_entity.type
_entity.pdbx_description
1 polymer ?
#
loop_
_entity_poly.entity_id
_entity_poly.type
_entity_poly.pdbx_seq_one_letter_code
_entity_poly.pdbx_strand_id
1 'polypeptide(L)' 'RQEFNHVFTMSRLAGFSPSELRLLLCGDQSPSWTREDILNYSETKLGYTRDSPGFQRFINVLSGMNAEDRKTFLQL' A
#
# COMPACT_ATOMS: atom_id res chain seq x y z
N ARG A 1 2.59 -14.64 23.92
CA ARG A 1 2.25 -15.84 23.09
C ARG A 1 0.81 -16.31 23.28
N GLN A 2 0.26 -16.34 24.51
CA GLN A 2 -1.13 -16.79 24.74
C GLN A 2 -2.17 -15.83 24.14
N GLU A 3 -2.03 -14.52 24.33
CA GLU A 3 -3.00 -13.54 23.80
C GLU A 3 -3.04 -13.48 22.27
N PHE A 4 -1.87 -13.52 21.63
CA PHE A 4 -1.80 -13.61 20.17
C PHE A 4 -2.48 -14.89 19.66
N ASN A 5 -2.33 -16.02 20.37
CA ASN A 5 -2.98 -17.30 20.01
C ASN A 5 -4.51 -17.27 20.09
N HIS A 6 -5.10 -16.35 20.87
CA HIS A 6 -6.54 -16.15 20.91
C HIS A 6 -7.08 -15.41 19.67
N VAL A 7 -6.25 -14.58 19.03
CA VAL A 7 -6.62 -13.80 17.84
C VAL A 7 -6.17 -14.49 16.56
N PHE A 8 -4.99 -15.14 16.59
CA PHE A 8 -4.40 -15.89 15.49
C PHE A 8 -3.70 -17.15 16.02
N THR A 9 -4.26 -18.32 15.70
CA THR A 9 -3.70 -19.59 16.12
C THR A 9 -2.32 -19.83 15.49
N MET A 10 -1.29 -20.12 16.28
CA MET A 10 0.07 -20.39 15.79
C MET A 10 0.12 -21.49 14.71
N SER A 11 -0.81 -22.46 14.74
CA SER A 11 -0.92 -23.50 13.71
C SER A 11 -1.20 -22.94 12.31
N ARG A 12 -1.89 -21.81 12.20
CA ARG A 12 -2.14 -21.13 10.92
C ARG A 12 -0.89 -20.41 10.39
N LEU A 13 0.08 -20.15 11.26
CA LEU A 13 1.32 -19.46 10.92
C LEU A 13 2.45 -20.42 10.49
N ALA A 14 2.31 -21.72 10.76
CA ALA A 14 3.34 -22.73 10.50
C ALA A 14 3.66 -22.95 9.01
N GLY A 15 2.77 -22.53 8.10
CA GLY A 15 2.96 -22.63 6.66
C GLY A 15 3.72 -21.45 6.03
N PHE A 16 4.01 -20.39 6.79
CA PHE A 16 4.65 -19.19 6.25
C PHE A 16 6.14 -19.14 6.59
N SER A 17 6.96 -18.73 5.64
CA SER A 17 8.34 -18.34 5.87
C SER A 17 8.44 -17.11 6.78
N PRO A 18 9.60 -16.85 7.42
CA PRO A 18 9.79 -15.64 8.22
C PRO A 18 9.51 -14.33 7.48
N SER A 19 9.78 -14.28 6.17
CA SER A 19 9.49 -13.12 5.31
C SER A 19 8.00 -12.94 5.06
N GLU A 20 7.26 -14.02 4.81
CA GLU A 20 5.81 -13.97 4.64
C GLU A 20 5.10 -13.65 5.95
N LEU A 21 5.58 -14.17 7.09
CA LEU A 21 5.07 -13.77 8.40
C LEU A 21 5.27 -12.28 8.66
N ARG A 22 6.44 -11.74 8.29
CA ARG A 22 6.69 -10.31 8.41
C ARG A 22 5.74 -9.49 7.52
N LEU A 23 5.53 -9.92 6.28
CA LEU A 23 4.58 -9.29 5.36
C LEU A 23 3.14 -9.36 5.89
N LEU A 24 2.72 -10.52 6.40
CA LEU A 24 1.38 -10.77 6.94
C LEU A 24 1.10 -9.92 8.19
N LEU A 25 2.10 -9.75 9.07
CA LEU A 25 1.94 -9.06 10.35
C LEU A 25 2.19 -7.56 10.27
N CYS A 26 3.12 -7.13 9.42
CA CYS A 26 3.57 -5.74 9.36
C CYS A 26 3.19 -5.03 8.05
N GLY A 27 2.66 -5.76 7.05
CA GLY A 27 2.45 -5.24 5.70
C GLY A 27 3.75 -5.09 4.92
N ASP A 28 3.65 -4.63 3.67
CA ASP A 28 4.81 -4.24 2.88
C ASP A 28 5.46 -3.00 3.52
N GLN A 29 6.76 -3.11 3.82
CA GLN A 29 7.52 -2.03 4.46
C GLN A 29 7.98 -0.98 3.45
N SER A 30 7.88 -1.26 2.15
CA SER A 30 8.25 -0.33 1.08
C SER A 30 7.27 -0.47 -0.08
N PRO A 31 5.99 -0.10 0.11
CA PRO A 31 5.01 -0.16 -0.96
C PRO A 31 5.50 0.63 -2.17
N SER A 32 5.50 -0.03 -3.31
CA SER A 32 5.84 0.56 -4.59
C SER A 32 4.66 0.48 -5.53
N TRP A 33 4.44 1.55 -6.28
CA TRP A 33 3.41 1.60 -7.30
C TRP A 33 4.01 2.14 -8.58
N THR A 34 3.50 1.65 -9.69
CA THR A 34 3.72 2.24 -11.01
C THR A 34 2.68 3.35 -11.25
N ARG A 35 2.93 4.16 -12.28
CA ARG A 35 1.93 5.09 -12.79
C ARG A 35 0.60 4.40 -13.11
N GLU A 36 0.68 3.21 -13.70
CA GLU A 36 -0.48 2.43 -14.12
C GLU A 36 -1.29 1.95 -12.92
N ASP A 37 -0.62 1.53 -11.84
CA ASP A 37 -1.29 1.16 -10.58
C ASP A 37 -2.12 2.32 -10.04
N ILE A 38 -1.54 3.52 -9.98
CA ILE A 38 -2.27 4.69 -9.47
C ILE A 38 -3.49 4.99 -10.36
N LEU A 39 -3.36 4.88 -11.69
CA LEU A 39 -4.48 5.11 -12.62
C LEU A 39 -5.61 4.08 -12.49
N ASN A 40 -5.24 2.81 -12.28
CA ASN A 40 -6.18 1.70 -12.19
C ASN A 40 -6.91 1.66 -10.85
N TYR A 41 -6.24 2.08 -9.77
CA TYR A 41 -6.77 1.99 -8.41
C TYR A 41 -7.20 3.34 -7.81
N SER A 42 -7.19 4.44 -8.58
CA SER A 42 -7.71 5.74 -8.15
C SER A 42 -9.03 6.10 -8.82
N GLU A 43 -10.04 6.41 -8.01
CA GLU A 43 -11.30 6.99 -8.49
C GLU A 43 -11.24 8.51 -8.52
N THR A 44 -11.60 9.11 -9.66
CA THR A 44 -11.78 10.56 -9.79
C THR A 44 -13.18 10.95 -9.33
N LYS A 45 -13.29 11.90 -8.39
CA LYS A 45 -14.57 12.42 -7.86
C LYS A 45 -14.70 13.93 -8.07
N LEU A 46 -15.87 14.50 -7.79
CA LEU A 46 -16.12 15.96 -7.80
C LEU A 46 -15.81 16.64 -9.14
N GLY A 47 -16.09 15.97 -10.27
CA GLY A 47 -15.90 16.53 -11.60
C GLY A 47 -14.48 16.44 -12.17
N TYR A 48 -13.52 15.88 -11.41
CA TYR A 48 -12.24 15.48 -11.98
C TYR A 48 -12.43 14.29 -12.91
N THR A 49 -11.67 14.29 -14.02
CA THR A 49 -11.55 13.17 -14.95
C THR A 49 -10.11 12.68 -14.97
N ARG A 50 -9.89 11.48 -15.52
CA ARG A 50 -8.51 10.96 -15.71
C ARG A 50 -7.66 11.89 -16.56
N ASP A 51 -8.25 12.63 -17.49
CA ASP A 51 -7.52 13.55 -18.37
C ASP A 51 -7.37 14.96 -17.78
N SER A 52 -7.98 15.22 -16.63
CA SER A 52 -7.90 16.55 -16.00
C SER A 52 -6.44 16.91 -15.68
N PRO A 53 -5.99 18.14 -15.97
CA PRO A 53 -4.61 18.55 -15.69
C PRO A 53 -4.23 18.39 -14.22
N GLY A 54 -5.19 18.57 -13.30
CA GLY A 54 -4.98 18.38 -11.87
C GLY A 54 -4.69 16.92 -11.53
N PHE A 55 -5.50 15.98 -12.03
CA PHE A 55 -5.30 14.56 -11.81
C PHE A 55 -3.99 14.09 -12.44
N GLN A 56 -3.69 14.49 -13.67
CA GLN A 56 -2.42 14.14 -14.34
C GLN A 56 -1.18 14.61 -13.57
N ARG A 57 -1.21 15.82 -13.00
CA ARG A 57 -0.14 16.31 -12.11
C ARG A 57 -0.04 15.48 -10.83
N PHE A 58 -1.16 15.13 -10.22
CA PHE A 58 -1.20 14.28 -9.03
C PHE A 58 -0.56 12.91 -9.29
N ILE A 59 -0.92 12.24 -10.40
CA ILE A 59 -0.31 10.96 -10.78
C ILE A 59 1.20 11.11 -11.00
N ASN A 60 1.65 12.18 -11.65
CA ASN A 60 3.08 12.42 -11.88
C ASN A 60 3.86 12.56 -10.57
N VAL A 61 3.31 13.29 -9.59
CA VAL A 61 3.94 13.44 -8.27
C VAL A 61 4.01 12.10 -7.55
N LEU A 62 2.90 11.37 -7.46
CA LEU A 62 2.87 10.06 -6.81
C LEU A 62 3.83 9.07 -7.46
N SER A 63 3.92 9.05 -8.79
CA SER A 63 4.83 8.16 -9.52
C SER A 63 6.31 8.47 -9.24
N GLY A 64 6.64 9.72 -8.90
CA GLY A 64 8.00 10.18 -8.60
C GLY A 64 8.41 10.06 -7.14
N MET A 65 7.50 9.67 -6.23
CA MET A 65 7.78 9.56 -4.80
C MET A 65 8.85 8.49 -4.51
N ASN A 66 9.80 8.83 -3.65
CA ASN A 66 10.74 7.86 -3.08
C ASN A 66 10.08 7.07 -1.93
N ALA A 67 10.74 6.06 -1.38
CA ALA A 67 10.15 5.19 -0.35
C ALA A 67 9.68 5.95 0.91
N GLU A 68 10.36 7.02 1.31
CA GLU A 68 10.00 7.84 2.47
C GLU A 68 8.77 8.71 2.18
N ASP A 69 8.71 9.33 1.00
CA ASP A 69 7.55 10.10 0.55
C ASP A 69 6.30 9.21 0.51
N ARG A 70 6.42 7.99 -0.05
CA ARG A 70 5.31 7.02 -0.15
C ARG A 70 4.79 6.62 1.23
N LYS A 71 5.70 6.33 2.14
CA LYS A 71 5.37 5.95 3.52
C LYS A 71 4.67 7.09 4.24
N THR A 72 5.19 8.30 4.11
CA THR A 72 4.60 9.50 4.73
C THR A 72 3.22 9.78 4.15
N PHE A 73 3.04 9.67 2.83
CA PHE A 73 1.77 9.90 2.16
C PHE A 73 0.67 8.91 2.59
N LEU A 74 1.00 7.62 2.73
CA LEU A 74 0.03 6.59 3.14
C LEU A 74 -0.34 6.61 4.63
N GLN A 75 0.47 7.26 5.46
CA GLN A 75 0.23 7.39 6.90
C GLN A 75 -0.61 8.63 7.27
N LEU A 76 -0.83 9.54 6.31
CA LEU A 76 -1.69 10.72 6.42
C LEU A 76 -3.17 10.36 6.15
#